data_AF-A0A382WF13-F1
#
_entry.id   AF-A0A382WF13-F1
#
_cell.length_a   1.000
_cell.length_b   1.000
_cell.length_c   1.000
_cell.angle_alpha   90.00
_cell.angle_beta   90.00
_cell.angle_gamma   90.00
#
_symmetry.space_group_name_H-M   'P 1'
#
loop_
_entity.id
_entity.type
_entity.pdbx_description
1 polymer ?
#
loop_
_entity_poly.entity_id
_entity_poly.type
_entity_poly.pdbx_seq_one_letter_code
_entity_poly.pdbx_strand_id
1 'polypeptide(L)'
;MKNDFFYENYKTDKNKIIITPGKFEGEMYYVPHFWQIYLDGGHDEETEDGEIVFKVETYEKDKYPELSDAHYLLLFEDVLGFIYGRWLTRKMYMEEYND
;
A
#
# COMPACT_ATOMS: atom_id res chain seq x y z
N MET A 1 9.61 18.62 -5.89
CA MET A 1 10.79 17.82 -5.53
C MET A 1 10.31 16.39 -5.32
N LYS A 2 10.86 15.43 -6.06
CA LYS A 2 10.50 14.01 -5.90
C LYS A 2 11.09 13.51 -4.59
N ASN A 3 10.25 13.06 -3.66
CA ASN A 3 10.67 12.40 -2.42
C ASN A 3 11.20 11.00 -2.76
N ASP A 4 12.43 10.94 -3.28
CA ASP A 4 13.15 9.69 -3.49
C ASP A 4 13.81 9.17 -2.19
N PHE A 5 13.75 9.94 -1.10
CA PHE A 5 14.43 9.67 0.18
C PHE A 5 13.70 8.72 1.14
N PHE A 6 12.42 8.40 0.92
CA PHE A 6 11.65 7.58 1.89
C PHE A 6 11.99 6.08 1.83
N TYR A 7 12.58 5.61 0.74
CA TYR A 7 12.86 4.19 0.49
C TYR A 7 14.19 3.70 1.05
N GLU A 8 15.12 4.61 1.35
CA GLU A 8 16.51 4.25 1.70
C GLU A 8 16.63 3.56 3.06
N ASN A 9 15.57 3.61 3.89
CA ASN A 9 15.57 3.07 5.25
C ASN A 9 15.13 1.60 5.32
N TYR A 10 14.61 1.01 4.25
CA TYR A 10 14.11 -0.38 4.26
C TYR A 10 15.01 -1.29 3.44
N LYS A 11 15.62 -2.26 4.11
CA LYS A 11 16.18 -3.47 3.47
C LYS A 11 15.03 -4.37 3.02
N THR A 12 15.17 -4.91 1.81
CA THR A 12 14.21 -5.86 1.23
C THR A 12 14.87 -7.18 0.83
N ASP A 13 14.06 -8.23 0.73
CA ASP A 13 14.46 -9.49 0.12
C ASP A 13 14.42 -9.43 -1.42
N LYS A 14 14.69 -10.56 -2.08
CA LYS A 14 14.67 -10.66 -3.55
C LYS A 14 13.29 -10.41 -4.18
N ASN A 15 12.21 -10.52 -3.40
CA ASN A 15 10.83 -10.31 -3.82
C ASN A 15 10.36 -8.89 -3.46
N LYS A 16 11.27 -8.01 -3.01
CA LYS A 16 10.98 -6.66 -2.54
C LYS A 16 10.07 -6.61 -1.29
N ILE A 17 10.09 -7.66 -0.48
CA ILE A 17 9.45 -7.69 0.84
C ILE A 17 10.39 -7.06 1.85
N ILE A 18 9.87 -6.17 2.70
CA ILE A 18 10.63 -5.49 3.75
C ILE A 18 11.04 -6.50 4.83
N ILE A 19 12.34 -6.60 5.08
CA ILE A 19 12.93 -7.45 6.13
C ILE A 19 13.55 -6.63 7.26
N THR A 20 13.40 -5.29 7.20
CA THR A 20 13.83 -4.40 8.28
C THR A 20 12.81 -4.46 9.39
N PRO A 21 13.21 -4.77 10.64
CA PRO A 21 12.26 -4.82 11.75
C PRO A 21 11.54 -3.48 11.95
N GLY A 22 10.22 -3.53 12.15
CA GLY A 22 9.39 -2.35 12.37
C GLY A 22 7.97 -2.51 11.83
N LYS A 23 7.20 -1.41 11.84
CA LYS A 23 5.77 -1.42 11.50
C LYS A 23 5.40 -1.88 10.09
N PHE A 24 6.37 -1.99 9.17
CA PHE A 24 6.18 -2.48 7.80
C PHE A 24 6.90 -3.80 7.53
N GLU A 25 7.40 -4.48 8.56
CA GLU A 25 8.08 -5.77 8.40
C GLU A 25 7.14 -6.80 7.76
N GLY A 26 7.60 -7.43 6.68
CA GLY A 26 6.80 -8.41 5.92
C GLY A 26 5.98 -7.82 4.76
N GLU A 27 5.91 -6.50 4.64
CA GLU A 27 5.13 -5.84 3.59
C GLU A 27 5.92 -5.58 2.30
N MET A 28 5.19 -5.36 1.20
CA MET A 28 5.78 -4.92 -0.05
C MET A 28 6.44 -3.54 0.09
N TYR A 29 7.60 -3.34 -0.55
CA TYR A 29 8.39 -2.09 -0.44
C TYR A 29 7.64 -0.79 -0.81
N TYR A 30 6.53 -0.89 -1.54
CA TYR A 30 5.70 0.26 -1.89
C TYR A 30 4.75 0.67 -0.75
N VAL A 31 4.44 -0.21 0.21
CA VAL A 31 3.47 0.06 1.29
C VAL A 31 3.85 1.30 2.13
N PRO A 32 5.11 1.48 2.57
CA PRO A 32 5.52 2.70 3.28
C PRO A 32 5.28 3.99 2.48
N HIS A 33 5.33 3.94 1.15
CA HIS A 33 5.08 5.10 0.31
C HIS A 33 3.61 5.50 0.32
N PHE A 34 2.69 4.56 0.10
CA PHE A 34 1.26 4.84 0.16
C PHE A 34 0.83 5.23 1.57
N TRP A 35 1.44 4.63 2.61
CA TRP A 35 1.22 5.07 3.98
C TRP A 35 1.65 6.51 4.21
N GLN A 36 2.79 6.95 3.66
CA GLN A 36 3.21 8.34 3.76
C GLN A 36 2.25 9.28 3.02
N ILE A 37 1.75 8.88 1.84
CA ILE A 37 0.74 9.66 1.11
C ILE A 37 -0.51 9.83 1.97
N TYR A 38 -0.97 8.76 2.64
CA TYR A 38 -2.08 8.83 3.59
C TYR A 38 -1.83 9.81 4.74
N LEU A 39 -0.66 9.73 5.40
CA LEU A 39 -0.28 10.65 6.46
C LEU A 39 -0.20 12.12 6.00
N ASP A 40 0.09 12.34 4.72
CA ASP A 40 0.09 13.66 4.08
C ASP A 40 -1.32 14.10 3.65
N GLY A 41 -2.36 13.32 3.97
CA GLY A 41 -3.78 13.59 3.70
C GLY A 41 -4.28 13.07 2.35
N GLY A 42 -3.50 12.27 1.63
CA GLY A 42 -3.87 11.71 0.33
C GLY A 42 -4.41 10.29 0.45
N HIS A 43 -5.67 10.09 0.06
CA HIS A 43 -6.31 8.79 -0.16
C HIS A 43 -7.55 9.02 -1.03
N ASP A 44 -8.11 7.95 -1.59
CA ASP A 44 -9.35 8.06 -2.37
C ASP A 44 -10.58 7.90 -1.48
N GLU A 45 -10.60 6.85 -0.66
CA GLU A 45 -11.73 6.45 0.17
C GLU A 45 -11.24 5.85 1.50
N GLU A 46 -12.07 5.85 2.53
CA GLU A 46 -11.89 5.07 3.77
C GLU A 46 -13.11 4.15 3.91
N THR A 47 -12.92 2.87 4.19
CA THR A 47 -14.01 1.90 4.39
C THR A 47 -14.67 2.08 5.76
N GLU A 48 -15.85 1.49 5.95
CA GLU A 48 -16.53 1.52 7.27
C GLU A 48 -15.71 0.84 8.37
N ASP A 49 -14.86 -0.13 7.99
CA ASP A 49 -13.94 -0.84 8.89
C ASP A 49 -12.61 -0.08 9.13
N GLY A 50 -12.46 1.11 8.53
CA GLY A 50 -11.29 1.98 8.72
C GLY A 50 -10.09 1.62 7.82
N GLU A 51 -10.30 0.86 6.74
CA GLU A 51 -9.25 0.63 5.75
C GLU A 51 -9.12 1.82 4.81
N ILE A 52 -7.88 2.21 4.51
CA ILE A 52 -7.55 3.31 3.62
C ILE A 52 -7.42 2.78 2.21
N VAL A 53 -8.20 3.32 1.28
CA VAL A 53 -8.28 2.84 -0.10
C VAL A 53 -7.57 3.82 -1.04
N PHE A 54 -6.70 3.27 -1.87
CA PHE A 54 -6.09 3.94 -3.01
C PHE A 54 -6.52 3.26 -4.31
N LYS A 55 -6.92 4.05 -5.31
CA LYS A 55 -7.02 3.63 -6.70
C LYS A 55 -5.61 3.57 -7.29
N VAL A 56 -5.25 2.42 -7.83
CA VAL A 56 -3.92 2.22 -8.43
C VAL A 56 -3.96 2.72 -9.87
N GLU A 57 -3.34 3.87 -10.11
CA GLU A 57 -3.22 4.51 -11.41
C GLU A 57 -2.03 3.95 -12.21
N THR A 58 -2.03 4.24 -13.52
CA THR A 58 -0.99 3.74 -14.43
C THR A 58 0.42 4.14 -13.99
N TYR A 59 0.61 5.35 -13.45
CA TYR A 59 1.93 5.82 -13.05
C TYR A 59 2.49 5.09 -11.82
N GLU A 60 1.63 4.57 -10.93
CA GLU A 60 2.07 3.72 -9.83
C GLU A 60 2.48 2.35 -10.34
N LYS A 61 1.78 1.80 -11.35
CA LYS A 61 2.15 0.52 -11.97
C LYS A 61 3.48 0.60 -12.69
N ASP A 62 3.77 1.73 -13.35
CA ASP A 62 5.07 1.98 -13.97
C ASP A 62 6.21 2.01 -12.94
N LYS A 63 5.93 2.50 -11.73
CA LYS A 63 6.89 2.57 -10.61
C LYS A 63 6.99 1.26 -9.82
N TYR A 64 5.88 0.54 -9.72
CA TYR A 64 5.70 -0.68 -8.94
C TYR A 64 5.06 -1.76 -9.83
N PRO A 65 5.86 -2.48 -10.64
CA PRO A 65 5.34 -3.50 -11.55
C PRO A 65 4.54 -4.61 -10.86
N GLU A 66 4.75 -4.82 -9.56
CA GLU A 66 3.98 -5.77 -8.75
C GLU A 66 2.50 -5.39 -8.58
N LEU A 67 2.14 -4.15 -8.91
CA LEU A 67 0.76 -3.65 -8.91
C LEU A 67 0.10 -3.75 -10.29
N SER A 68 0.69 -4.44 -11.28
CA SER A 68 0.19 -4.46 -12.66
C SER A 68 -1.30 -4.79 -12.76
N ASP A 69 -1.74 -5.81 -12.00
CA ASP A 69 -3.11 -6.32 -12.01
C ASP A 69 -3.99 -5.68 -10.91
N ALA A 70 -3.38 -4.92 -10.01
CA ALA A 70 -4.07 -4.20 -8.95
C ALA A 70 -4.91 -3.07 -9.55
N HIS A 71 -6.10 -2.89 -8.99
CA HIS A 71 -6.95 -1.73 -9.22
C HIS A 71 -7.09 -0.89 -7.94
N TYR A 72 -7.01 -1.55 -6.80
CA TYR A 72 -7.07 -0.92 -5.49
C TYR A 72 -5.93 -1.42 -4.62
N LEU A 73 -5.41 -0.55 -3.77
CA LEU A 73 -4.52 -0.88 -2.67
C LEU A 73 -5.20 -0.44 -1.38
N LEU A 74 -5.43 -1.39 -0.49
CA LEU A 74 -6.02 -1.17 0.82
C LEU A 74 -4.91 -1.22 1.87
N LEU A 75 -4.88 -0.23 2.75
CA LEU A 75 -3.97 -0.17 3.87
C LEU A 75 -4.76 -0.16 5.17
N PHE A 76 -4.24 -0.82 6.20
CA PHE A 76 -4.75 -0.65 7.56
C PHE A 76 -3.62 -0.78 8.58
N GLU A 77 -3.82 -0.15 9.74
CA GLU A 77 -2.97 -0.31 10.92
C GLU A 77 -3.67 -1.22 11.93
N ASP A 78 -2.99 -2.25 12.41
CA ASP A 78 -3.53 -3.12 13.43
C ASP A 78 -3.38 -2.54 14.86
N VAL A 79 -3.91 -3.27 15.85
CA VAL A 79 -3.87 -2.86 17.26
C VAL A 79 -2.46 -2.83 17.87
N LEU A 80 -1.47 -3.41 17.20
CA LEU A 80 -0.06 -3.42 17.61
C LEU A 80 0.77 -2.35 16.87
N GLY A 81 0.14 -1.60 15.95
CA GLY A 81 0.79 -0.56 15.15
C GLY A 81 1.54 -1.09 13.93
N PHE A 82 1.25 -2.32 13.49
CA PHE A 82 1.73 -2.85 12.22
C PHE A 82 0.82 -2.40 11.09
N ILE A 83 1.45 -2.01 9.97
CA ILE A 83 0.77 -1.58 8.76
C ILE A 83 0.76 -2.74 7.78
N TYR A 84 -0.40 -3.02 7.22
CA TYR A 84 -0.61 -4.06 6.22
C TYR A 84 -1.12 -3.45 4.92
N GLY A 85 -0.60 -3.95 3.79
CA GLY A 85 -1.07 -3.59 2.46
C GLY A 85 -1.61 -4.79 1.71
N ARG A 86 -2.84 -4.70 1.21
CA ARG A 86 -3.40 -5.69 0.29
C ARG A 86 -3.91 -5.04 -0.98
N TRP A 87 -3.55 -5.61 -2.13
CA TRP A 87 -4.05 -5.14 -3.41
C TRP A 87 -5.23 -6.00 -3.85
N LEU A 88 -6.19 -5.37 -4.53
CA LEU A 88 -7.37 -6.03 -5.07
C LEU A 88 -7.49 -5.74 -6.56
N THR A 89 -7.92 -6.75 -7.31
CA THR A 89 -8.45 -6.51 -8.66
C THR A 89 -9.80 -5.79 -8.56
N ARG A 90 -10.25 -5.15 -9.65
CA ARG A 90 -11.59 -4.55 -9.68
C ARG A 90 -12.67 -5.57 -9.33
N LYS A 91 -12.56 -6.80 -9.81
CA LYS A 91 -13.53 -7.86 -9.54
C LYS A 91 -13.63 -8.13 -8.03
N MET A 92 -12.48 -8.34 -7.37
CA MET A 92 -12.42 -8.62 -5.93
C MET A 92 -12.99 -7.45 -5.12
N TYR A 93 -12.65 -6.21 -5.47
CA TYR A 93 -13.19 -5.04 -4.78
C TYR A 93 -14.72 -4.94 -4.90
N MET A 94 -15.27 -5.20 -6.09
CA MET A 94 -16.72 -5.18 -6.27
C MET A 94 -17.41 -6.32 -5.50
N GLU A 95 -16.80 -7.49 -5.39
CA GLU A 95 -17.33 -8.63 -4.63
C GLU A 95 -17.26 -8.42 -3.11
N GLU A 96 -16.26 -7.68 -2.62
CA GLU A 96 -16.06 -7.43 -1.19
C GLU A 96 -16.80 -6.18 -0.68
N TYR A 97 -16.95 -5.13 -1.49
CA TYR A 97 -17.41 -3.80 -1.02
C TYR A 97 -18.64 -3.24 -1.75
N ASN A 98 -19.27 -3.98 -2.66
CA ASN A 98 -20.56 -3.58 -3.23
C ASN A 98 -21.61 -4.67 -2.97
N ASP A 99 -22.53 -4.36 -2.05
CA ASP A 99 -23.83 -5.05 -1.91
C ASP A 99 -24.81 -4.60 -3.01
#